data_AF-A0A7Z8QII5-F1
#
_entry.id   AF-A0A7Z8QII5-F1
#
_cell.length_a   1.000
_cell.length_b   1.000
_cell.length_c   1.000
_cell.angle_alpha   90.00
_cell.angle_beta   90.00
_cell.angle_gamma   90.00
#
_symmetry.space_group_name_H-M   'P 1'
#
loop_
_entity.id
_entity.type
_entity.pdbx_description
1 polymer ?
#
loop_
_entity_poly.entity_id
_entity_poly.type
_entity_poly.pdbx_seq_one_letter_code
_entity_poly.pdbx_strand_id
1 'polypeptide(L)' 'RITRPMLGFKNFYSTQKTLAGIETMKMIKKGQMFGGDGLSPAGQFYSLAA' A
#
# COMPACT_ATOMS: atom_id res chain seq x y z
N ARG A 1 -0.65 2.65 26.82
CA ARG A 1 -0.72 2.57 25.34
C ARG A 1 0.71 2.61 24.80
N ILE A 2 1.23 1.49 24.31
CA ILE A 2 2.59 1.41 23.74
C ILE A 2 2.48 1.60 22.24
N THR A 3 2.61 2.83 21.75
CA THR A 3 2.84 3.08 20.32
C THR A 3 4.33 2.91 20.10
N ARG A 4 4.76 1.82 19.43
CA ARG A 4 6.15 1.72 18.95
C ARG A 4 6.34 2.83 17.91
N PRO A 5 7.12 3.89 18.18
CA PRO A 5 7.33 4.93 17.20
C PRO A 5 8.00 4.28 15.98
N MET A 6 7.43 4.49 14.79
CA MET A 6 8.02 3.97 13.56
C MET A 6 9.28 4.77 13.27
N LEU A 7 10.43 4.26 13.73
CA LEU A 7 11.76 4.89 13.73
C LEU A 7 12.38 5.02 12.33
N GLY A 8 11.59 5.48 11.36
CA GLY A 8 12.03 5.64 9.96
C GLY A 8 11.31 6.75 9.20
N PHE A 9 10.23 7.31 9.74
CA PHE A 9 9.47 8.34 9.06
C PHE A 9 9.49 9.67 9.82
N LYS A 10 9.91 10.73 9.12
CA LYS A 10 10.00 12.09 9.66
C LYS A 10 8.64 12.73 9.95
N ASN A 11 7.56 12.23 9.34
CA ASN A 11 6.21 12.77 9.51
C ASN A 11 5.13 11.67 9.40
N PHE A 12 4.17 11.66 10.32
CA PHE A 12 3.02 10.75 10.34
C PHE A 12 2.20 10.77 9.06
N TYR A 13 2.02 11.93 8.43
CA TYR A 13 1.28 12.01 7.17
C TYR A 13 1.96 11.16 6.07
N SER A 14 3.28 11.30 5.92
CA SER A 14 4.06 10.49 4.99
C SER A 14 4.02 9.01 5.37
N THR A 15 4.12 8.72 6.67
CA THR A 15 4.01 7.36 7.20
C THR A 15 2.71 6.67 6.80
N GLN A 16 1.58 7.35 6.95
CA GLN A 16 0.27 6.81 6.63
C GLN A 16 0.15 6.49 5.15
N LYS A 17 0.65 7.38 4.27
CA LYS A 17 0.67 7.14 2.82
C LYS A 17 1.53 5.94 2.45
N THR A 18 2.73 5.81 3.03
CA THR A 18 3.60 4.65 2.79
C THR A 18 2.98 3.34 3.28
N LEU A 19 2.40 3.35 4.49
CA LEU A 19 1.78 2.15 5.06
C LEU A 19 0.55 1.72 4.26
N ALA A 20 -0.28 2.67 3.82
CA ALA A 20 -1.39 2.40 2.92
C ALA A 20 -0.92 1.76 1.60
N GLY A 21 0.14 2.29 0.97
CA GLY A 21 0.69 1.72 -0.26
C GLY A 21 1.21 0.29 -0.08
N ILE A 22 1.88 -0.01 1.03
CA ILE A 22 2.34 -1.38 1.36
C ILE A 22 1.15 -2.33 1.53
N GLU A 23 0.10 -1.87 2.20
CA GLU A 23 -1.11 -2.68 2.41
C GLU A 23 -1.84 -2.93 1.10
N THR A 24 -1.99 -1.91 0.25
CA THR A 24 -2.55 -2.03 -1.10
C THR A 24 -1.78 -3.06 -1.93
N MET A 25 -0.44 -3.00 -1.95
CA MET A 25 0.38 -3.99 -2.66
C MET A 25 0.14 -5.42 -2.14
N LYS A 26 -0.05 -5.58 -0.83
CA LYS A 26 -0.31 -6.88 -0.21
C LYS A 26 -1.70 -7.40 -0.58
N MET A 27 -2.72 -6.54 -0.64
CA MET A 27 -4.07 -6.89 -1.10
C MET A 27 -4.07 -7.32 -2.56
N ILE A 28 -3.36 -6.59 -3.43
CA ILE A 28 -3.17 -6.93 -4.85
C ILE A 28 -2.53 -8.31 -4.97
N LYS A 29 -1.40 -8.53 -4.29
CA LYS A 29 -0.67 -9.80 -4.35
C LYS A 29 -1.51 -10.99 -3.84
N LYS A 30 -2.44 -10.75 -2.93
CA LYS A 30 -3.35 -11.75 -2.39
C LYS A 30 -4.60 -11.97 -3.27
N GLY A 31 -4.77 -11.21 -4.35
CA GLY A 31 -5.92 -11.31 -5.24
C GLY A 31 -7.22 -10.78 -4.61
N GLN A 32 -7.12 -9.89 -3.63
CA GLN A 32 -8.29 -9.36 -2.91
C GLN A 32 -8.90 -8.13 -3.60
N MET A 33 -8.31 -7.65 -4.69
CA MET A 33 -8.79 -6.50 -5.45
C MET A 33 -9.48 -6.92 -6.74
N PHE A 34 -10.72 -6.45 -6.92
CA PHE A 34 -11.47 -6.61 -8.15
C PHE A 34 -10.95 -5.65 -9.23
N GLY A 35 -10.99 -6.08 -10.51
CA GLY A 35 -10.61 -5.25 -11.65
C GLY A 35 -9.11 -5.29 -12.03
N GLY A 36 -8.34 -6.22 -11.46
CA GLY A 36 -6.93 -6.46 -11.82
C GLY A 36 -6.70 -7.57 -12.84
N ASP A 37 -7.77 -8.10 -13.46
CA ASP A 37 -7.69 -9.25 -14.36
C ASP A 37 -6.73 -8.97 -15.52
N GLY A 38 -5.64 -9.74 -15.58
CA GLY A 38 -4.61 -9.62 -16.61
C GLY A 38 -3.50 -8.59 -16.34
N LEU A 39 -3.58 -7.79 -15.27
CA LEU A 39 -2.51 -6.85 -14.90
C LEU A 39 -1.50 -7.48 -13.95
N SER A 40 -0.21 -7.19 -14.15
CA SER A 40 0.81 -7.46 -13.14
C SER A 40 0.48 -6.70 -11.85
N PRO A 41 0.81 -7.22 -10.65
CA PRO A 41 0.55 -6.54 -9.38
C PRO A 41 1.00 -5.06 -9.34
N ALA A 42 2.16 -4.76 -9.95
CA ALA A 42 2.64 -3.39 -10.07
C ALA A 42 1.77 -2.55 -11.03
N GLY A 43 1.32 -3.13 -12.14
CA GLY A 43 0.43 -2.47 -13.10
C GLY A 43 -0.94 -2.15 -12.50
N GLN A 44 -1.51 -3.07 -11.72
CA GLN A 44 -2.75 -2.82 -10.98
C GLN A 44 -2.56 -1.71 -9.94
N PHE A 45 -1.42 -1.69 -9.23
CA PHE A 45 -1.11 -0.63 -8.29
C PHE A 45 -0.99 0.74 -8.96
N TYR A 46 -0.26 0.83 -10.09
CA TYR A 46 -0.13 2.09 -10.83
C TYR A 46 -1.47 2.57 -11.38
N SER A 47 -2.35 1.65 -11.79
CA SER A 47 -3.70 1.99 -12.27
C SER A 47 -4.59 2.58 -11.16
N LEU A 48 -4.33 2.25 -9.89
CA LEU A 48 -5.04 2.81 -8.73
C LEU A 48 -4.47 4.15 -8.26
N ALA A 49 -3.23 4.46 -8.66
CA ALA A 49 -2.54 5.69 -8.29
C ALA A 49 -2.67 6.80 -9.36
N ALA A 50 -3.16 6.45 -10.55
CA ALA A 50 -3.51 7.37 -11.64
C ALA A 50 -4.81 8.13 -11.32
#